data_AF-A0A1Y3QIX2-F1
#
_entry.id   AF-A0A1Y3QIX2-F1
#
_cell.length_a   1.000
_cell.length_b   1.000
_cell.length_c   1.000
_cell.angle_alpha   90.00
_cell.angle_beta   90.00
_cell.angle_gamma   90.00
#
_symmetry.space_group_name_H-M   'P 1'
#
loop_
_entity.id
_entity.type
_entity.pdbx_description
1 polymer ?
#
loop_
_entity_poly.entity_id
_entity_poly.type
_entity_poly.pdbx_seq_one_letter_code
_entity_poly.pdbx_strand_id
1 'polypeptide(L)'
;MLGLFKRYIEDGLEDETIELKSSYHPGEATREIVAMANSGRRGYILFGVAEAKLRKSDTPFIQSQHEHFSNTDDAERRLRQFVADKVKPVPPFRVHAFKWTNGETIGVVAVMR
;
A
#
# COMPACT_ATOMS: atom_id res chain seq x y z
N MET A 1 2.49 -13.79 3.34
CA MET A 1 2.52 -12.43 2.78
C MET A 1 3.77 -11.67 3.22
N LEU A 2 4.11 -11.63 4.53
CA LEU A 2 5.32 -10.96 5.05
C LEU A 2 6.62 -11.31 4.30
N GLY A 3 6.86 -12.60 4.02
CA GLY A 3 8.08 -13.07 3.36
C GLY A 3 8.28 -12.52 1.93
N LEU A 4 7.18 -12.19 1.22
CA LEU A 4 7.26 -11.60 -0.12
C LEU A 4 7.76 -10.16 -0.07
N PHE A 5 7.30 -9.39 0.92
CA PHE A 5 7.60 -7.97 1.02
C PHE A 5 8.83 -7.63 1.83
N LYS A 6 9.36 -8.59 2.61
CA LYS A 6 10.45 -8.35 3.56
C LYS A 6 11.62 -7.60 2.92
N ARG A 7 12.10 -8.05 1.76
CA ARG A 7 13.21 -7.40 1.05
C ARG A 7 12.88 -5.98 0.59
N TYR A 8 11.70 -5.78 -0.01
CA TYR A 8 11.23 -4.45 -0.44
C TYR A 8 11.14 -3.47 0.74
N ILE A 9 10.69 -3.97 1.89
CA ILE A 9 10.55 -3.20 3.11
C ILE A 9 11.92 -2.92 3.75
N GLU A 10 12.82 -3.89 3.83
CA GLU A 10 14.14 -3.72 4.45
C GLU A 10 15.07 -2.84 3.61
N ASP A 11 15.02 -2.98 2.28
CA ASP A 11 15.89 -2.26 1.36
C ASP A 11 15.25 -0.96 0.82
N GLY A 12 13.93 -0.77 1.03
CA GLY A 12 13.20 0.38 0.51
C GLY A 12 13.08 0.39 -1.00
N LEU A 13 12.96 -0.80 -1.58
CA LEU A 13 12.91 -1.01 -3.02
C LEU A 13 11.48 -0.85 -3.53
N GLU A 14 11.39 -0.27 -4.71
CA GLU A 14 10.19 -0.24 -5.54
C GLU A 14 10.51 -0.89 -6.87
N ASP A 15 9.49 -1.47 -7.50
CA ASP A 15 9.56 -1.95 -8.87
C ASP A 15 8.20 -1.78 -9.56
N GLU A 16 8.09 -2.28 -10.78
CA GLU A 16 6.85 -2.19 -11.57
C GLU A 16 5.62 -2.87 -10.92
N THR A 17 5.80 -3.64 -9.85
CA THR A 17 4.76 -4.34 -9.10
C THR A 17 4.67 -3.93 -7.63
N ILE A 18 5.63 -3.17 -7.09
CA ILE A 18 5.69 -2.77 -5.69
C ILE A 18 5.89 -1.27 -5.58
N GLU A 19 4.92 -0.61 -4.95
CA GLU A 19 4.98 0.82 -4.61
C GLU A 19 5.00 0.98 -3.09
N LEU A 20 5.85 1.86 -2.56
CA LEU A 20 5.97 2.16 -1.14
C LEU A 20 5.40 3.56 -0.86
N LYS A 21 4.65 3.68 0.24
CA LYS A 21 4.12 4.95 0.74
C LYS A 21 4.32 5.03 2.23
N SER A 22 4.92 6.11 2.73
CA SER A 22 5.14 6.31 4.17
C SER A 22 3.83 6.45 4.95
N SER A 23 2.80 7.04 4.33
CA SER A 23 1.50 7.29 4.93
C SER A 23 0.36 7.01 3.94
N TYR A 24 -0.80 6.65 4.47
CA TYR A 24 -1.99 6.45 3.68
C TYR A 24 -2.65 7.76 3.27
N HIS A 25 -2.78 7.95 1.96
CA HIS A 25 -3.61 8.99 1.38
C HIS A 25 -4.53 8.38 0.29
N PRO A 26 -5.86 8.53 0.39
CA PRO A 26 -6.79 7.89 -0.54
C PRO A 26 -6.62 8.39 -1.98
N GLY A 27 -6.22 9.64 -2.17
CA GLY A 27 -5.90 10.20 -3.49
C GLY A 27 -4.68 9.56 -4.15
N GLU A 28 -3.62 9.31 -3.37
CA GLU A 28 -2.43 8.60 -3.84
C GLU A 28 -2.75 7.14 -4.11
N ALA A 29 -3.41 6.45 -3.17
CA ALA A 29 -3.87 5.08 -3.35
C ALA A 29 -4.66 4.92 -4.66
N THR A 30 -5.58 5.85 -4.96
CA THR A 30 -6.36 5.82 -6.20
C THR A 30 -5.47 5.94 -7.44
N ARG A 31 -4.51 6.88 -7.45
CA ARG A 31 -3.59 7.07 -8.59
C ARG A 31 -2.78 5.80 -8.86
N GLU A 32 -2.22 5.20 -7.82
CA GLU A 32 -1.41 3.99 -7.95
C GLU A 32 -2.25 2.77 -8.36
N ILE A 33 -3.46 2.61 -7.81
CA ILE A 33 -4.38 1.54 -8.21
C ILE A 33 -4.67 1.62 -9.71
N VAL A 34 -4.93 2.82 -10.23
CA VAL A 34 -5.22 3.02 -11.66
C VAL A 34 -3.98 2.78 -12.52
N ALA A 35 -2.82 3.29 -12.10
CA ALA A 35 -1.57 3.09 -12.82
C ALA A 35 -1.22 1.60 -12.93
N MET A 36 -1.29 0.87 -11.80
CA MET A 36 -1.05 -0.57 -11.77
C MET A 36 -2.07 -1.34 -12.60
N ALA A 37 -3.36 -1.01 -12.49
CA ALA A 37 -4.39 -1.68 -13.28
C ALA A 37 -4.19 -1.50 -14.80
N ASN A 38 -3.81 -0.29 -15.23
CA ASN A 38 -3.52 0.01 -16.63
C ASN A 38 -2.26 -0.71 -17.15
N SER A 39 -1.34 -1.09 -16.27
CA SER A 39 -0.18 -1.91 -16.66
C SER A 39 -0.56 -3.36 -17.03
N GLY A 40 -1.76 -3.81 -16.66
CA GLY A 40 -2.24 -5.19 -16.86
C GLY A 40 -1.57 -6.22 -15.96
N ARG A 41 -0.81 -5.77 -14.95
CA ARG A 41 -0.07 -6.62 -14.01
C ARG A 41 -0.68 -6.54 -12.61
N ARG A 42 -0.50 -7.63 -11.85
CA ARG A 42 -0.78 -7.61 -10.41
C ARG A 42 0.29 -6.75 -9.73
N GLY A 43 -0.14 -5.84 -8.85
CA GLY A 43 0.75 -4.96 -8.10
C GLY A 43 0.33 -4.81 -6.65
N TYR A 44 1.21 -4.25 -5.83
CA TYR A 44 0.98 -4.01 -4.41
C TYR A 44 1.46 -2.62 -4.03
N ILE A 45 0.64 -1.93 -3.25
CA ILE A 45 0.98 -0.66 -2.62
C ILE A 45 1.10 -0.90 -1.12
N LEU A 46 2.28 -0.63 -0.56
CA LEU A 46 2.58 -0.83 0.85
C LEU A 46 2.57 0.52 1.57
N PHE A 47 1.57 0.72 2.42
CA PHE A 47 1.44 1.91 3.25
C PHE A 47 2.09 1.71 4.62
N GLY A 48 2.81 2.73 5.07
CA GLY A 48 3.60 2.70 6.29
C GLY A 48 5.07 2.35 6.07
N VAL A 49 5.57 2.42 4.83
CA VAL A 49 6.95 2.08 4.48
C VAL A 49 7.58 3.24 3.73
N ALA A 50 8.70 3.77 4.24
CA ALA A 50 9.46 4.81 3.56
C ALA A 50 10.29 4.22 2.41
N GLU A 51 10.25 4.89 1.25
CA GLU A 51 11.15 4.64 0.13
C GLU A 51 12.62 4.84 0.53
N ALA A 52 13.56 4.15 -0.13
CA ALA A 52 14.99 4.24 0.19
C ALA A 52 15.53 5.68 0.28
N LYS A 53 15.10 6.57 -0.63
CA LYS A 53 15.52 7.98 -0.68
C LYS A 53 15.08 8.82 0.53
N LEU A 54 14.06 8.36 1.27
CA LEU A 54 13.49 9.06 2.42
C LEU A 54 13.99 8.48 3.76
N ARG A 55 14.76 7.40 3.72
CA ARG A 55 15.32 6.77 4.92
C ARG A 55 16.50 7.58 5.43
N LYS A 56 16.31 8.22 6.57
CA LYS A 56 17.38 8.84 7.34
C LYS A 56 17.71 7.94 8.52
N SER A 57 18.96 7.99 8.99
CA SER A 57 19.44 7.15 10.11
C SER A 57 18.66 7.37 11.41
N ASP A 58 18.02 8.52 11.56
CA ASP A 58 17.30 8.98 12.75
C ASP A 58 15.77 8.85 12.64
N THR A 59 15.23 8.45 11.48
CA THR A 59 13.79 8.42 11.23
C THR A 59 13.31 6.98 11.02
N PRO A 60 12.24 6.53 11.70
CA PRO A 60 11.70 5.19 11.47
C PRO A 60 11.26 5.02 10.01
N PHE A 61 11.81 4.00 9.32
CA PHE A 61 11.39 3.68 7.94
C PHE A 61 10.04 2.97 7.87
N ILE A 62 9.48 2.59 9.04
CA ILE A 62 8.13 2.05 9.19
C ILE A 62 7.32 2.98 10.08
N GLN A 63 6.14 3.36 9.60
CA GLN A 63 5.15 4.14 10.35
C GLN A 63 3.82 3.38 10.35
N SER A 64 3.33 2.99 11.51
CA SER A 64 2.09 2.23 11.63
C SER A 64 0.91 2.96 11.00
N GLN A 65 0.17 2.22 10.18
CA GLN A 65 -1.08 2.64 9.55
C GLN A 65 -2.30 2.03 10.25
N HIS A 66 -2.19 1.74 11.56
CA HIS A 66 -3.24 1.08 12.32
C HIS A 66 -4.60 1.78 12.23
N GLU A 67 -4.60 3.12 12.30
CA GLU A 67 -5.83 3.93 12.20
C GLU A 67 -6.56 3.74 10.87
N HIS A 68 -5.83 3.41 9.80
CA HIS A 68 -6.38 3.23 8.46
C HIS A 68 -6.70 1.77 8.12
N PHE A 69 -5.92 0.81 8.64
CA PHE A 69 -5.95 -0.60 8.23
C PHE A 69 -6.25 -1.60 9.36
N SER A 70 -6.61 -1.15 10.55
CA SER A 70 -7.04 -2.03 11.66
C SER A 70 -8.25 -2.90 11.31
N ASN A 71 -9.15 -2.40 10.45
CA ASN A 71 -10.24 -3.15 9.85
C ASN A 71 -10.09 -3.08 8.32
N THR A 72 -9.61 -4.17 7.72
CA THR A 72 -9.33 -4.24 6.28
C THR A 72 -10.59 -4.20 5.43
N ASP A 73 -11.71 -4.74 5.90
CA ASP A 73 -12.98 -4.74 5.17
C ASP A 73 -13.55 -3.32 5.08
N ASP A 74 -13.50 -2.58 6.19
CA ASP A 74 -13.90 -1.17 6.20
C ASP A 74 -12.94 -0.29 5.39
N ALA A 75 -11.63 -0.53 5.49
CA ALA A 75 -10.63 0.16 4.68
C ALA A 75 -10.86 -0.10 3.17
N GLU A 76 -11.11 -1.34 2.77
CA GLU A 76 -11.43 -1.71 1.39
C GLU A 76 -12.69 -1.01 0.92
N ARG A 77 -13.77 -1.07 1.71
CA ARG A 77 -15.05 -0.43 1.37
C ARG A 77 -14.90 1.08 1.18
N ARG A 78 -14.21 1.77 2.09
CA ARG A 78 -13.97 3.22 2.01
C ARG A 78 -13.12 3.59 0.80
N LEU A 79 -12.04 2.85 0.55
CA LEU A 79 -11.18 3.09 -0.60
C LEU A 79 -11.92 2.81 -1.92
N ARG A 80 -12.72 1.74 -1.98
CA ARG A 80 -13.55 1.43 -3.17
C ARG A 80 -14.54 2.55 -3.48
N GLN A 81 -15.22 3.08 -2.46
CA GLN A 81 -16.12 4.21 -2.65
C GLN A 81 -15.36 5.42 -3.21
N PHE A 82 -14.22 5.76 -2.60
CA PHE A 82 -13.40 6.89 -3.04
C PHE A 82 -12.88 6.74 -4.47
N VAL A 83 -12.51 5.52 -4.89
CA VAL A 83 -12.11 5.22 -6.27
C VAL A 83 -13.31 5.33 -7.22
N ALA A 84 -14.48 4.80 -6.84
CA ALA A 84 -15.71 4.82 -7.65
C ALA A 84 -16.21 6.23 -7.97
N ASP A 85 -15.92 7.19 -7.08
CA ASP A 85 -16.25 8.60 -7.27
C ASP A 85 -15.37 9.26 -8.36
N LYS A 86 -14.22 8.66 -8.68
CA LYS A 86 -13.20 9.24 -9.58
C LYS A 86 -13.00 8.45 -10.87
N VAL A 87 -13.19 7.13 -10.83
CA VAL A 87 -12.82 6.21 -11.92
C VAL A 87 -13.91 5.16 -12.09
N LYS A 88 -14.34 4.94 -13.34
CA LYS A 88 -15.33 3.93 -13.71
C LYS A 88 -14.89 3.19 -14.98
N PRO A 89 -14.85 1.84 -15.00
CA PRO A 89 -15.11 0.93 -13.87
C PRO A 89 -14.01 1.01 -12.79
N VAL A 90 -14.36 0.63 -11.56
CA VAL A 90 -13.39 0.55 -10.45
C VAL A 90 -12.43 -0.61 -10.70
N PRO A 91 -11.10 -0.37 -10.74
CA PRO A 91 -10.14 -1.46 -10.88
C PRO A 91 -10.28 -2.49 -9.74
N PRO A 92 -10.08 -3.79 -10.00
CA PRO A 92 -10.17 -4.79 -8.97
C PRO A 92 -8.93 -4.70 -8.05
N PHE A 93 -9.16 -4.51 -6.75
CA PHE A 93 -8.09 -4.58 -5.74
C PHE A 93 -8.60 -5.25 -4.46
N ARG A 94 -7.71 -5.64 -3.55
CA ARG A 94 -8.03 -6.09 -2.19
C ARG A 94 -7.19 -5.35 -1.16
N VAL A 95 -7.72 -5.16 0.03
CA VAL A 95 -6.97 -4.58 1.15
C VAL A 95 -6.57 -5.67 2.14
N HIS A 96 -5.31 -5.64 2.55
CA HIS A 96 -4.76 -6.47 3.61
C HIS A 96 -4.01 -5.58 4.61
N ALA A 97 -3.71 -6.16 5.77
CA ALA A 97 -2.82 -5.56 6.74
C ALA A 97 -1.97 -6.65 7.39
N PHE A 98 -0.76 -6.31 7.81
CA PHE A 98 0.04 -7.21 8.63
C PHE A 98 0.89 -6.43 9.63
N LYS A 99 1.37 -7.14 10.64
CA LYS A 99 2.27 -6.60 11.65
C LYS A 99 3.72 -6.75 11.20
N TRP A 100 4.46 -5.66 11.20
CA TRP A 100 5.91 -5.70 11.03
C TRP A 100 6.60 -6.25 12.29
N THR A 101 7.90 -6.52 12.21
CA THR A 101 8.70 -7.12 13.30
C THR A 101 8.67 -6.31 14.59
N ASN A 102 8.45 -5.00 14.49
CA ASN A 102 8.32 -4.08 15.63
C ASN A 102 6.85 -3.86 16.09
N GLY A 103 5.88 -4.60 15.55
CA GLY A 103 4.45 -4.48 15.91
C GLY A 103 3.69 -3.38 15.17
N GLU A 104 4.36 -2.58 14.34
CA GLU A 104 3.73 -1.56 13.50
C GLU A 104 2.83 -2.20 12.44
N THR A 105 1.70 -1.55 12.13
CA THR A 105 0.76 -2.07 11.12
C THR A 105 1.14 -1.55 9.74
N ILE A 106 1.39 -2.43 8.79
CA ILE A 106 1.58 -2.08 7.37
C ILE A 106 0.28 -2.38 6.64
N GLY A 107 -0.24 -1.38 5.94
CA GLY A 107 -1.39 -1.52 5.05
C GLY A 107 -0.95 -1.99 3.67
N VAL A 108 -1.70 -2.89 3.05
CA VAL A 108 -1.39 -3.40 1.71
C VAL A 108 -2.62 -3.28 0.84
N VAL A 109 -2.49 -2.64 -0.32
CA VAL A 109 -3.48 -2.70 -1.39
C VAL A 109 -2.94 -3.59 -2.49
N ALA A 110 -3.55 -4.75 -2.68
CA ALA A 110 -3.22 -5.69 -3.75
C ALA A 110 -4.11 -5.42 -4.97
N VAL A 111 -3.55 -4.82 -6.02
CA VAL A 111 -4.23 -4.54 -7.28
C VAL A 111 -4.21 -5.81 -8.13
N MET A 112 -5.38 -6.23 -8.58
CA MET A 112 -5.59 -7.47 -9.34
C MET A 112 -5.65 -7.15 -10.85
N ARG A 113 -5.45 -8.20 -11.66
CA ARG A 113 -5.65 -8.15 -13.10
C ARG A 113 -7.14 -8.25 -13.44
#